data_AF-A0A914Q732-F1
#
_entry.id   AF-A0A914Q732-F1
#
_cell.length_a   1.000
_cell.length_b   1.000
_cell.length_c   1.000
_cell.angle_alpha   90.00
_cell.angle_beta   90.00
_cell.angle_gamma   90.00
#
_symmetry.space_group_name_H-M   'P 1'
#
loop_
_entity.id
_entity.type
_entity.pdbx_description
1 polymer ?
#
loop_
_entity_poly.entity_id
_entity_poly.type
_entity_poly.pdbx_seq_one_letter_code
_entity_poly.pdbx_strand_id
1 'polypeptide(L)'
;MFSFLILFLLFLSIEAHIGFVYPAARYPPLDFLQISRTISPCGLPQGRNPYYTSFAVGRPYDLTWTANHDLHKGGIRMTLLDSNGNRLQQLFPQQTNLWMSYPERIPVNLTITFPRPCRGCILQIERQALDINDTFHSCADINVEQFLQNTDQIQCSGNGRLTQSGCICLKYFIGDRCQYRTDCEDNSDCLNGQCVTDSRPGLIQKFCYCDFSFFGKNCEIQSNIQNLNDECFNYKNLIDRNSAMFKAYGIFNPDCYDQRKDLNHEDFVYSRLIGVS
;
A
#
# COMPACT_ATOMS: atom_id res chain seq x y z
N MET A 1 2.75 -5.64 -49.97
CA MET A 1 1.56 -6.18 -49.28
C MET A 1 1.97 -6.99 -48.05
N PHE A 2 2.78 -6.41 -47.16
CA PHE A 2 3.26 -7.01 -45.90
C PHE A 2 3.79 -5.87 -45.02
N SER A 3 2.92 -5.10 -44.37
CA SER A 3 3.32 -4.20 -43.28
C SER A 3 2.11 -3.63 -42.56
N PHE A 4 1.21 -4.49 -42.08
CA PHE A 4 0.05 -4.09 -41.26
C PHE A 4 -0.11 -5.01 -40.04
N LEU A 5 0.97 -5.65 -39.56
CA LEU A 5 0.90 -6.65 -38.49
C LEU A 5 1.72 -6.33 -37.24
N ILE A 6 2.15 -5.08 -37.06
CA ILE A 6 2.88 -4.64 -35.85
C ILE A 6 2.28 -3.32 -35.35
N LEU A 7 0.95 -3.25 -35.28
CA LEU A 7 0.27 -2.22 -34.50
C LEU A 7 -0.09 -2.83 -33.14
N PHE A 8 0.89 -2.77 -32.25
CA PHE A 8 0.66 -2.44 -30.84
C PHE A 8 -0.32 -3.34 -30.08
N LEU A 9 0.04 -4.62 -29.97
CA LEU A 9 -0.27 -5.42 -28.78
C LEU A 9 0.60 -4.93 -27.61
N LEU A 10 0.43 -3.67 -27.18
CA LEU A 10 0.75 -3.31 -25.80
C LEU A 10 -0.40 -3.83 -24.95
N PHE A 11 -0.33 -5.13 -24.64
CA PHE A 11 -1.07 -5.65 -23.50
C PHE A 11 -0.61 -4.85 -22.29
N LEU A 12 -1.52 -3.99 -21.82
CA LEU A 12 -1.49 -3.36 -20.52
C LEU A 12 -0.95 -4.37 -19.50
N SER A 13 0.10 -4.00 -18.79
CA SER A 13 0.58 -4.74 -17.64
C SER A 13 -0.55 -4.74 -16.60
N ILE A 14 -1.29 -5.83 -16.57
CA ILE A 14 -2.30 -6.10 -15.55
C ILE A 14 -1.50 -6.59 -14.34
N GLU A 15 -1.35 -5.75 -13.31
CA GLU A 15 -0.57 -6.06 -12.12
C GLU A 15 -1.50 -6.42 -10.94
N ALA A 16 -1.37 -7.64 -10.42
CA ALA A 16 -2.08 -8.05 -9.20
C ALA A 16 -1.31 -7.55 -8.00
N HIS A 17 -1.80 -6.49 -7.38
CA HIS A 17 -1.16 -5.98 -6.18
C HIS A 17 -1.65 -6.72 -4.93
N ILE A 18 -0.75 -7.09 -4.03
CA ILE A 18 -1.02 -7.44 -2.64
C ILE A 18 0.09 -6.95 -1.71
N GLY A 19 -0.27 -6.19 -0.68
CA GLY A 19 0.70 -5.62 0.27
C GLY A 19 0.13 -5.55 1.68
N PHE A 20 0.85 -6.07 2.67
CA PHE A 20 0.41 -5.98 4.06
C PHE A 20 0.34 -4.52 4.53
N VAL A 21 -0.73 -4.18 5.24
CA VAL A 21 -0.89 -2.92 5.95
C VAL A 21 -0.70 -3.15 7.44
N TYR A 22 -1.40 -4.13 8.00
CA TYR A 22 -1.16 -4.63 9.35
C TYR A 22 -1.14 -6.18 9.37
N PRO A 23 -0.08 -6.82 9.91
CA PRO A 23 1.17 -6.25 10.41
C PRO A 23 1.92 -5.42 9.36
N ALA A 24 2.89 -4.61 9.79
CA ALA A 24 3.68 -3.82 8.86
C ALA A 24 4.39 -4.73 7.85
N ALA A 25 4.21 -4.47 6.55
CA ALA A 25 4.91 -5.18 5.49
C ALA A 25 6.43 -5.02 5.63
N ARG A 26 7.16 -6.06 5.22
CA ARG A 26 8.61 -6.04 5.12
C ARG A 26 9.03 -4.90 4.19
N TYR A 27 10.01 -4.12 4.61
CA TYR A 27 10.49 -2.97 3.86
C TYR A 27 11.47 -3.39 2.74
N PRO A 28 11.39 -2.78 1.54
CA PRO A 28 10.35 -1.84 1.11
C PRO A 28 9.00 -2.53 0.90
N PRO A 29 7.86 -1.91 1.28
CA PRO A 29 6.54 -2.53 1.22
C PRO A 29 5.98 -2.56 -0.22
N LEU A 30 6.64 -3.33 -1.10
CA LEU A 30 6.23 -3.50 -2.49
C LEU A 30 5.03 -4.43 -2.57
N ASP A 31 4.05 -4.09 -3.42
CA ASP A 31 2.82 -4.86 -3.56
C ASP A 31 2.73 -5.65 -4.87
N PHE A 32 3.71 -5.55 -5.76
CA PHE A 32 3.74 -6.18 -7.09
C PHE A 32 4.76 -7.34 -7.19
N LEU A 33 5.09 -7.97 -6.06
CA LEU A 33 6.11 -9.02 -6.00
C LEU A 33 5.58 -10.37 -6.52
N GLN A 34 5.89 -10.69 -7.78
CA GLN A 34 5.58 -11.97 -8.42
C GLN A 34 6.52 -13.08 -7.95
N ILE A 35 5.97 -14.24 -7.55
CA ILE A 35 6.75 -15.41 -7.13
C ILE A 35 7.64 -15.90 -8.27
N SER A 36 7.16 -15.85 -9.52
CA SER A 36 7.94 -16.31 -10.68
C SER A 36 9.19 -15.46 -10.96
N ARG A 37 9.26 -14.22 -10.45
CA ARG A 37 10.32 -13.24 -10.75
C ARG A 37 11.13 -12.79 -9.55
N THR A 38 10.77 -13.22 -8.35
CA THR A 38 11.36 -12.71 -7.11
C THR A 38 11.85 -13.84 -6.21
N ILE A 39 12.74 -13.52 -5.26
CA ILE A 39 13.36 -14.52 -4.40
C ILE A 39 12.36 -15.09 -3.37
N SER A 40 12.35 -16.40 -3.17
CA SER A 40 11.53 -17.02 -2.11
C SER A 40 12.04 -16.65 -0.71
N PRO A 41 11.17 -16.56 0.32
CA PRO A 41 9.71 -16.68 0.27
C PRO A 41 8.97 -15.35 0.08
N CYS A 42 9.67 -14.22 0.12
CA CYS A 42 9.03 -12.89 0.28
C CYS A 42 9.31 -11.90 -0.84
N GLY A 43 10.07 -12.30 -1.85
CA GLY A 43 10.51 -11.47 -2.97
C GLY A 43 11.58 -10.45 -2.60
N LEU A 44 11.75 -10.22 -1.30
CA LEU A 44 12.70 -9.29 -0.70
C LEU A 44 13.47 -9.95 0.44
N PRO A 45 14.78 -9.67 0.58
CA PRO A 45 15.56 -10.14 1.70
C PRO A 45 15.08 -9.47 3.00
N GLN A 46 15.31 -10.14 4.13
CA GLN A 46 15.11 -9.51 5.42
C GLN A 46 16.15 -8.39 5.60
N GLY A 47 15.71 -7.22 6.09
CA GLY A 47 16.62 -6.11 6.38
C GLY A 47 17.57 -6.44 7.54
N ARG A 48 18.65 -5.65 7.70
CA ARG A 48 19.60 -5.81 8.81
C ARG A 48 18.96 -5.61 10.19
N ASN A 49 17.96 -4.72 10.26
CA ASN A 49 17.19 -4.42 11.47
C ASN A 49 15.70 -4.60 11.15
N PRO A 50 15.20 -5.85 11.12
CA PRO A 50 13.80 -6.11 10.80
C PRO A 50 12.89 -5.57 11.89
N TYR A 51 11.75 -4.99 11.47
CA TYR A 51 10.71 -4.54 12.38
C TYR A 51 9.72 -5.68 12.60
N TYR A 52 9.53 -6.08 13.87
CA TYR A 52 8.62 -7.18 14.22
C TYR A 52 7.33 -6.67 14.82
N THR A 53 6.20 -7.01 14.20
CA THR A 53 4.89 -6.84 14.84
C THR A 53 4.63 -8.00 15.80
N SER A 54 4.19 -7.71 17.03
CA SER A 54 4.05 -8.72 18.08
C SER A 54 2.58 -9.10 18.33
N PHE A 55 2.31 -10.39 18.34
CA PHE A 55 1.02 -11.02 18.55
C PHE A 55 1.06 -11.94 19.78
N ALA A 56 -0.11 -12.21 20.35
CA ALA A 56 -0.28 -13.18 21.43
C ALA A 56 -0.97 -14.44 20.89
N VAL A 57 -0.52 -15.61 21.36
CA VAL A 57 -1.16 -16.89 21.05
C VAL A 57 -2.62 -16.88 21.50
N GLY A 58 -3.50 -17.43 20.67
CA GLY A 58 -4.93 -17.64 20.99
C GLY A 58 -5.80 -16.38 20.93
N ARG A 59 -5.23 -15.19 20.71
CA ARG A 59 -6.01 -13.96 20.55
C ARG A 59 -6.33 -13.68 19.08
N PRO A 60 -7.53 -13.16 18.77
CA PRO A 60 -7.90 -12.74 17.43
C PRO A 60 -7.24 -11.39 17.08
N TYR A 61 -6.81 -11.25 15.83
CA TYR A 61 -6.26 -10.02 15.27
C TYR A 61 -6.81 -9.78 13.88
N ASP A 62 -7.31 -8.58 13.63
CA ASP A 62 -7.73 -8.15 12.30
C ASP A 62 -6.50 -7.73 11.51
N LEU A 63 -6.04 -8.63 10.64
CA LEU A 63 -4.94 -8.35 9.73
C LEU A 63 -5.50 -7.65 8.49
N THR A 64 -4.75 -6.71 7.92
CA THR A 64 -5.20 -5.91 6.78
C THR A 64 -4.15 -5.81 5.69
N TRP A 65 -4.60 -5.65 4.45
CA TRP A 65 -3.72 -5.54 3.29
C TRP A 65 -4.38 -4.72 2.18
N THR A 66 -3.55 -4.15 1.30
CA THR A 66 -3.97 -3.65 0.00
C THR A 66 -4.17 -4.82 -0.95
N ALA A 67 -5.23 -4.77 -1.75
CA ALA A 67 -5.40 -5.66 -2.90
C ALA A 67 -6.15 -4.91 -3.98
N ASN A 68 -5.62 -4.87 -5.20
CA ASN A 68 -6.37 -4.28 -6.31
C ASN A 68 -7.50 -5.22 -6.74
N HIS A 69 -8.75 -4.82 -6.57
CA HIS A 69 -9.88 -5.75 -6.64
C HIS A 69 -10.19 -6.28 -8.05
N ASP A 70 -9.89 -5.50 -9.09
CA ASP A 70 -10.47 -5.72 -10.43
C ASP A 70 -9.55 -6.42 -11.44
N LEU A 71 -8.32 -6.75 -11.06
CA LEU A 71 -7.28 -7.09 -12.04
C LEU A 71 -7.11 -8.59 -12.31
N HIS A 72 -7.25 -9.46 -11.29
CA HIS A 72 -6.94 -10.88 -11.44
C HIS A 72 -7.90 -11.82 -10.72
N LYS A 73 -8.17 -12.95 -11.37
CA LYS A 73 -8.98 -14.05 -10.81
C LYS A 73 -8.12 -14.92 -9.91
N GLY A 74 -8.71 -15.46 -8.85
CA GLY A 74 -8.05 -16.43 -8.00
C GLY A 74 -8.46 -16.31 -6.54
N GLY A 75 -7.62 -16.85 -5.68
CA GLY A 75 -7.80 -16.76 -4.23
C GLY A 75 -6.61 -16.18 -3.50
N ILE A 76 -6.79 -16.06 -2.19
CA ILE A 76 -5.72 -15.72 -1.26
C ILE A 76 -5.38 -16.91 -0.37
N ARG A 77 -4.14 -16.91 0.10
CA ARG A 77 -3.63 -17.84 1.11
C ARG A 77 -2.77 -17.07 2.10
N MET A 78 -2.87 -17.41 3.38
CA MET A 78 -2.02 -16.85 4.41
C MET A 78 -1.28 -17.97 5.14
N THR A 79 0.04 -17.83 5.21
CA THR A 79 0.95 -18.86 5.71
C THR A 79 1.89 -18.26 6.74
N LEU A 80 2.06 -18.97 7.85
CA LEU A 80 3.10 -18.70 8.83
C LEU A 80 4.34 -19.53 8.47
N LEU A 81 5.47 -18.86 8.31
CA LEU A 81 6.77 -19.45 8.04
C LEU A 81 7.71 -19.20 9.24
N ASP A 82 8.69 -20.08 9.40
CA ASP A 82 9.78 -19.87 10.34
C ASP A 82 10.76 -18.77 9.85
N SER A 83 11.78 -18.46 10.64
CA SER A 83 12.78 -17.44 10.30
C SER A 83 13.62 -17.79 9.07
N ASN A 84 13.65 -19.05 8.66
CA ASN A 84 14.36 -19.53 7.48
C ASN A 84 13.46 -19.59 6.24
N GLY A 85 12.17 -19.27 6.38
CA GLY A 85 11.19 -19.33 5.30
C GLY A 85 10.53 -20.70 5.12
N ASN A 86 10.77 -21.66 6.01
CA ASN A 86 10.07 -22.95 5.96
C ASN A 86 8.65 -22.79 6.48
N ARG A 87 7.69 -23.44 5.81
CA ARG A 87 6.29 -23.39 6.22
C ARG A 87 6.07 -24.09 7.55
N LEU A 88 5.56 -23.34 8.52
CA LEU A 88 5.10 -23.87 9.80
C LEU A 88 3.63 -24.29 9.73
N GLN A 89 2.78 -23.41 9.19
CA GLN A 89 1.34 -23.63 9.12
C GLN A 89 0.69 -22.71 8.08
N GLN A 90 -0.36 -23.18 7.42
CA GLN A 90 -1.29 -22.29 6.71
C GLN A 90 -2.40 -21.85 7.66
N LEU A 91 -2.52 -20.53 7.84
CA LEU A 91 -3.51 -19.91 8.73
C LEU A 91 -4.84 -19.71 8.00
N PHE A 92 -4.80 -19.50 6.68
CA PHE A 92 -5.98 -19.28 5.87
C PHE A 92 -5.83 -19.74 4.41
N PRO A 93 -6.84 -20.42 3.83
CA PRO A 93 -7.86 -21.19 4.53
C PRO A 93 -7.21 -22.27 5.43
N GLN A 94 -7.88 -22.74 6.48
CA GLN A 94 -7.26 -23.67 7.46
C GLN A 94 -6.86 -25.03 6.85
N GLN A 95 -7.43 -25.39 5.70
CA GLN A 95 -7.06 -26.57 4.95
C GLN A 95 -5.75 -26.35 4.19
N THR A 96 -4.77 -27.21 4.45
CA THR A 96 -3.45 -27.19 3.81
C THR A 96 -3.54 -27.18 2.27
N ASN A 97 -2.78 -26.28 1.64
CA ASN A 97 -2.64 -26.15 0.18
C ASN A 97 -3.89 -25.69 -0.57
N LEU A 98 -4.94 -25.29 0.15
CA LEU A 98 -6.10 -24.68 -0.48
C LEU A 98 -5.95 -23.17 -0.60
N TRP A 99 -6.69 -22.61 -1.54
CA TRP A 99 -6.85 -21.18 -1.76
C TRP A 99 -8.29 -20.80 -1.47
N MET A 100 -8.50 -19.64 -0.87
CA MET A 100 -9.84 -19.09 -0.73
C MET A 100 -10.13 -18.16 -1.90
N SER A 101 -10.96 -18.61 -2.84
CA SER A 101 -11.35 -17.83 -4.01
C SER A 101 -12.43 -16.81 -3.68
N TYR A 102 -12.29 -15.61 -4.25
CA TYR A 102 -13.28 -14.55 -4.12
C TYR A 102 -13.70 -14.08 -5.52
N PRO A 103 -14.83 -14.55 -6.05
CA PRO A 103 -15.22 -14.30 -7.44
C PRO A 103 -15.59 -12.83 -7.71
N GLU A 104 -16.02 -12.10 -6.68
CA GLU A 104 -16.39 -10.68 -6.78
C GLU A 104 -15.27 -9.79 -6.26
N ARG A 105 -14.94 -9.90 -4.96
CA ARG A 105 -14.00 -9.02 -4.30
C ARG A 105 -13.22 -9.74 -3.22
N ILE A 106 -11.88 -9.71 -3.35
CA ILE A 106 -10.98 -10.17 -2.28
C ILE A 106 -11.15 -9.23 -1.07
N PRO A 107 -11.33 -9.77 0.15
CA PRO A 107 -11.39 -8.94 1.35
C PRO A 107 -10.06 -8.21 1.56
N VAL A 108 -10.11 -7.07 2.23
CA VAL A 108 -8.93 -6.27 2.61
C VAL A 108 -8.55 -6.47 4.08
N ASN A 109 -9.28 -7.35 4.76
CA ASN A 109 -9.04 -7.72 6.14
C ASN A 109 -9.43 -9.17 6.41
N LEU A 110 -8.85 -9.76 7.45
CA LEU A 110 -9.24 -11.05 7.99
C LEU A 110 -8.81 -11.18 9.43
N THR A 111 -9.73 -11.63 10.28
CA THR A 111 -9.43 -11.97 11.66
C THR A 111 -8.69 -13.31 11.73
N ILE A 112 -7.47 -13.29 12.24
CA ILE A 112 -6.61 -14.47 12.41
C ILE A 112 -6.29 -14.69 13.88
N THR A 113 -6.28 -15.96 14.28
CA THR A 113 -5.78 -16.39 15.60
C THR A 113 -4.55 -17.26 15.41
N PHE A 114 -3.46 -16.93 16.10
CA PHE A 114 -2.23 -17.69 16.05
C PHE A 114 -2.26 -18.83 17.09
N PRO A 115 -2.16 -20.11 16.69
CA PRO A 115 -2.35 -21.24 17.61
C PRO A 115 -1.09 -21.63 18.38
N ARG A 116 0.10 -21.17 17.95
CA ARG A 116 1.40 -21.56 18.52
C ARG A 116 2.35 -20.37 18.55
N PRO A 117 3.26 -20.30 19.54
CA PRO A 117 4.26 -19.24 19.60
C PRO A 117 5.30 -19.39 18.48
N CYS A 118 5.91 -18.27 18.10
CA CYS A 118 6.83 -18.17 16.98
C CYS A 118 7.67 -16.90 17.11
N ARG A 119 9.00 -16.99 17.19
CA ARG A 119 9.87 -15.80 17.24
C ARG A 119 10.64 -15.63 15.95
N GLY A 120 10.71 -14.38 15.47
CA GLY A 120 11.40 -14.06 14.22
C GLY A 120 10.72 -14.65 12.98
N CYS A 121 9.41 -14.86 13.06
CA CYS A 121 8.66 -15.58 12.04
C CYS A 121 8.18 -14.67 10.93
N ILE A 122 7.82 -15.28 9.81
CA ILE A 122 7.36 -14.55 8.63
C ILE A 122 5.90 -14.88 8.43
N LEU A 123 5.05 -13.85 8.47
CA LEU A 123 3.68 -13.97 7.98
C LEU A 123 3.68 -13.65 6.49
N GLN A 124 3.24 -14.58 5.67
CA GLN A 124 3.13 -14.42 4.23
C GLN A 124 1.66 -14.42 3.83
N ILE A 125 1.27 -13.45 2.99
CA ILE A 125 0.02 -13.48 2.24
C ILE A 125 0.35 -13.65 0.76
N GLU A 126 -0.38 -14.53 0.10
CA GLU A 126 -0.25 -14.81 -1.32
C GLU A 126 -1.59 -14.56 -2.01
N ARG A 127 -1.53 -14.04 -3.23
CA ARG A 127 -2.67 -13.81 -4.11
C ARG A 127 -2.43 -14.48 -5.45
N GLN A 128 -3.35 -15.35 -5.86
CA GLN A 128 -3.32 -15.93 -7.20
C GLN A 128 -3.74 -14.92 -8.25
N ALA A 129 -3.06 -15.01 -9.38
CA ALA A 129 -3.45 -14.40 -10.64
C ALA A 129 -3.57 -15.49 -11.69
N LEU A 130 -4.71 -16.20 -11.67
CA LEU A 130 -4.96 -17.39 -12.49
C LEU A 130 -4.96 -17.09 -13.98
N ASP A 131 -5.32 -15.87 -14.37
CA ASP A 131 -5.34 -15.40 -15.75
C ASP A 131 -3.94 -15.26 -16.37
N ILE A 132 -2.92 -14.99 -15.55
CA ILE A 132 -1.50 -14.97 -15.97
C ILE A 132 -0.68 -16.14 -15.41
N ASN A 133 -1.35 -17.09 -14.75
CA ASN A 133 -0.74 -18.25 -14.10
C ASN A 133 0.45 -17.89 -13.19
N ASP A 134 0.29 -16.85 -12.36
CA ASP A 134 1.30 -16.42 -11.40
C ASP A 134 0.68 -16.21 -10.00
N THR A 135 1.53 -15.92 -9.02
CA THR A 135 1.15 -15.62 -7.65
C THR A 135 1.97 -14.44 -7.16
N PHE A 136 1.30 -13.52 -6.49
CA PHE A 136 1.92 -12.37 -5.85
C PHE A 136 2.00 -12.61 -4.36
N HIS A 137 3.05 -12.13 -3.71
CA HIS A 137 3.20 -12.28 -2.27
C HIS A 137 3.55 -10.97 -1.57
N SER A 138 3.19 -10.91 -0.29
CA SER A 138 3.69 -9.91 0.64
C SER A 138 4.03 -10.60 1.94
N CYS A 139 5.08 -10.12 2.61
CA CYS A 139 5.52 -10.65 3.89
C CYS A 139 5.53 -9.57 4.96
N ALA A 140 5.33 -10.01 6.20
CA ALA A 140 5.57 -9.21 7.39
C ALA A 140 6.41 -10.03 8.39
N ASP A 141 7.34 -9.36 9.05
CA ASP A 141 8.14 -9.94 10.12
C ASP A 141 7.37 -9.83 11.44
N ILE A 142 7.16 -10.97 12.12
CA ILE A 142 6.30 -11.04 13.30
C ILE A 142 6.90 -11.87 14.44
N ASN A 143 6.44 -11.57 15.66
CA ASN A 143 6.60 -12.42 16.83
C ASN A 143 5.22 -12.85 17.32
N VAL A 144 5.07 -14.10 17.73
CA VAL A 144 3.90 -14.66 18.38
C VAL A 144 4.34 -15.19 19.74
N GLU A 145 3.91 -14.56 20.81
CA GLU A 145 4.38 -14.86 22.17
C GLU A 145 3.29 -15.58 22.98
N GLN A 146 3.70 -16.57 23.78
CA GLN A 146 2.77 -17.42 24.54
C GLN A 146 2.28 -16.77 25.86
N PHE A 147 3.14 -15.96 26.47
CA PHE A 147 2.86 -15.29 27.73
C PHE A 147 3.27 -13.84 27.61
N LEU A 148 2.29 -12.96 27.50
CA LEU A 148 2.56 -11.57 27.77
C LEU A 148 1.51 -11.08 28.76
N GLN A 149 2.02 -10.48 29.85
CA GLN A 149 1.29 -9.46 30.60
C GLN A 149 0.71 -8.47 29.58
N ASN A 150 -0.43 -7.85 29.87
CA ASN A 150 -1.05 -6.85 28.99
C ASN A 150 -0.11 -5.65 28.79
N THR A 151 0.89 -5.80 27.92
CA THR A 151 1.90 -4.80 27.63
C THR A 151 1.47 -3.98 26.44
N ASP A 152 1.91 -2.73 26.45
CA ASP A 152 1.81 -1.77 25.34
C ASP A 152 2.28 -2.37 24.01
N GLN A 153 3.29 -3.25 24.05
CA GLN A 153 3.88 -3.88 22.87
C GLN A 153 2.92 -4.75 22.07
N ILE A 154 2.01 -5.50 22.72
CA ILE A 154 0.98 -6.25 21.99
C ILE A 154 -0.31 -5.45 21.88
N GLN A 155 -0.75 -4.86 22.99
CA GLN A 155 -2.09 -4.29 23.04
C GLN A 155 -2.19 -3.09 22.11
N CYS A 156 -1.14 -2.27 22.10
CA CYS A 156 -1.04 -1.06 21.31
C CYS A 156 0.04 -1.17 20.23
N SER A 157 0.34 -2.39 19.78
CA SER A 157 1.29 -2.69 18.69
C SER A 157 2.69 -2.11 18.88
N GLY A 158 3.08 -1.75 20.11
CA GLY A 158 4.33 -1.04 20.43
C GLY A 158 4.32 0.46 20.08
N ASN A 159 3.21 0.97 19.56
CA ASN A 159 3.07 2.34 19.07
C ASN A 159 2.08 3.17 19.89
N GLY A 160 1.87 2.80 21.16
CA GLY A 160 0.96 3.50 22.06
C GLY A 160 1.09 2.98 23.48
N ARG A 161 0.39 3.65 24.39
CA ARG A 161 0.32 3.29 25.81
C ARG A 161 -1.05 2.74 26.14
N LEU A 162 -1.11 1.59 26.81
CA LEU A 162 -2.35 1.01 27.28
C LEU A 162 -2.88 1.81 28.47
N THR A 163 -4.16 2.15 28.40
CA THR A 163 -4.91 2.81 29.46
C THR A 163 -6.19 2.03 29.76
N GLN A 164 -6.95 2.46 30.77
CA GLN A 164 -8.24 1.84 31.10
C GLN A 164 -9.27 1.96 29.97
N SER A 165 -9.17 3.00 29.14
CA SER A 165 -10.05 3.25 27.99
C SER A 165 -9.51 2.70 26.67
N GLY A 166 -8.44 1.90 26.68
CA GLY A 166 -7.79 1.37 25.48
C GLY A 166 -6.44 2.02 25.20
N CYS A 167 -5.99 1.96 23.95
CA CYS A 167 -4.68 2.48 23.55
C CYS A 167 -4.70 3.99 23.30
N ILE A 168 -3.74 4.72 23.89
CA ILE A 168 -3.40 6.08 23.48
C ILE A 168 -2.20 5.99 22.54
N CYS A 169 -2.41 6.34 21.27
CA CYS A 169 -1.38 6.18 20.24
C CYS A 169 -0.32 7.27 20.29
N LEU A 170 0.90 6.87 19.95
CA LEU A 170 1.98 7.81 19.67
C LEU A 170 1.65 8.61 18.39
N LYS A 171 2.26 9.79 18.26
CA LYS A 171 2.13 10.61 17.06
C LYS A 171 2.46 9.78 15.81
N TYR A 172 1.67 9.96 14.75
CA TYR A 172 1.75 9.22 13.49
C TYR A 172 1.27 7.76 13.54
N PHE A 173 0.51 7.38 14.58
CA PHE A 173 -0.14 6.07 14.66
C PHE A 173 -1.61 6.21 15.04
N ILE A 174 -2.45 5.39 14.41
CA ILE A 174 -3.90 5.39 14.60
C ILE A 174 -4.46 3.96 14.66
N GLY A 175 -5.75 3.87 14.97
CA GLY A 175 -6.50 2.62 15.16
C GLY A 175 -6.55 2.22 16.63
N ASP A 176 -7.48 1.31 16.95
CA ASP A 176 -7.77 0.89 18.34
C ASP A 176 -6.55 0.30 19.06
N ARG A 177 -5.53 -0.11 18.30
CA ARG A 177 -4.28 -0.73 18.77
C ARG A 177 -3.05 0.00 18.24
N CYS A 178 -3.19 1.23 17.75
CA CYS A 178 -2.09 2.02 17.17
C CYS A 178 -1.35 1.27 16.06
N GLN A 179 -2.10 0.46 15.31
CA GLN A 179 -1.57 -0.51 14.38
C GLN A 179 -1.29 0.08 12.99
N TYR A 180 -1.87 1.25 12.68
CA TYR A 180 -1.72 1.90 11.38
C TYR A 180 -0.83 3.11 11.50
N ARG A 181 0.25 3.13 10.70
CA ARG A 181 1.13 4.29 10.57
C ARG A 181 0.48 5.33 9.65
N THR A 182 0.65 6.60 9.97
CA THR A 182 0.26 7.73 9.13
C THR A 182 1.44 8.65 8.86
N ASP A 183 1.31 9.52 7.86
CA ASP A 183 2.31 10.56 7.60
C ASP A 183 2.05 11.83 8.41
N CYS A 184 0.79 12.08 8.77
CA CYS A 184 0.36 13.26 9.51
C CYS A 184 -0.70 12.95 10.58
N GLU A 185 -0.78 13.81 11.58
CA GLU A 185 -1.88 13.87 12.55
C GLU A 185 -2.89 14.96 12.15
N ASP A 186 -2.36 16.15 11.83
CA ASP A 186 -3.08 17.33 11.35
C ASP A 186 -2.27 18.12 10.30
N ASN A 187 -2.84 19.21 9.79
CA ASN A 187 -2.23 20.01 8.71
C ASN A 187 -0.87 20.62 9.08
N SER A 188 -0.56 20.81 10.37
CA SER A 188 0.73 21.38 10.78
C SER A 188 1.91 20.43 10.48
N ASP A 189 1.65 19.14 10.32
CA ASP A 189 2.65 18.16 9.91
C ASP A 189 2.99 18.22 8.41
N CYS A 190 2.16 18.87 7.60
CA CYS A 190 2.24 18.81 6.14
C CYS A 190 2.79 20.06 5.46
N LEU A 191 3.41 20.98 6.22
CA LEU A 191 4.05 22.21 5.74
C LEU A 191 3.26 22.90 4.61
N ASN A 192 3.65 22.67 3.35
CA ASN A 192 3.00 23.17 2.13
C ASN A 192 2.00 22.15 1.58
N GLY A 193 0.99 21.83 2.38
CA GLY A 193 0.02 20.80 2.05
C GLY A 193 -1.02 20.59 3.14
N GLN A 194 -1.81 19.54 2.98
CA GLN A 194 -2.92 19.23 3.88
C GLN A 194 -2.87 17.77 4.32
N CYS A 195 -3.24 17.53 5.58
CA CYS A 195 -3.37 16.19 6.11
C CYS A 195 -4.75 15.62 5.73
N VAL A 196 -4.75 14.63 4.84
CA VAL A 196 -5.98 14.04 4.30
C VAL A 196 -6.10 12.60 4.78
N THR A 197 -7.31 12.22 5.21
CA THR A 197 -7.64 10.85 5.57
C THR A 197 -8.13 10.10 4.35
N ASP A 198 -7.50 8.99 4.03
CA ASP A 198 -8.00 8.04 3.04
C ASP A 198 -9.18 7.24 3.63
N SER A 199 -10.34 7.36 3.00
CA SER A 199 -11.58 6.72 3.45
C SER A 199 -11.82 5.35 2.78
N ARG A 200 -10.86 4.85 1.99
CA ARG A 200 -11.00 3.54 1.34
C ARG A 200 -11.07 2.41 2.38
N PRO A 201 -12.01 1.46 2.23
CA PRO A 201 -12.13 0.32 3.14
C PRO A 201 -10.81 -0.43 3.29
N GLY A 202 -10.42 -0.72 4.54
CA GLY A 202 -9.18 -1.46 4.85
C GLY A 202 -7.90 -0.62 4.83
N LEU A 203 -7.97 0.65 4.44
CA LEU A 203 -6.85 1.57 4.32
C LEU A 203 -7.16 2.89 5.02
N ILE A 204 -7.39 2.85 6.34
CA ILE A 204 -7.42 4.10 7.11
C ILE A 204 -5.97 4.54 7.30
N GLN A 205 -5.51 5.43 6.42
CA GLN A 205 -4.20 6.07 6.49
C GLN A 205 -4.38 7.57 6.27
N LYS A 206 -3.65 8.38 7.04
CA LYS A 206 -3.56 9.82 6.81
C LYS A 206 -2.27 10.15 6.09
N PHE A 207 -2.36 10.92 5.02
CA PHE A 207 -1.22 11.33 4.21
C PHE A 207 -1.14 12.84 4.10
N CYS A 208 0.07 13.36 3.96
CA CYS A 208 0.25 14.73 3.49
C CYS A 208 0.02 14.77 1.99
N TYR A 209 -1.05 15.46 1.59
CA TYR A 209 -1.29 15.83 0.21
C TYR A 209 -0.62 17.18 -0.02
N CYS A 210 0.49 17.14 -0.75
CA CYS A 210 1.29 18.32 -1.00
C CYS A 210 0.63 19.24 -2.01
N ASP A 211 0.77 20.54 -1.74
CA ASP A 211 0.45 21.57 -2.71
C ASP A 211 1.33 21.39 -3.96
N PHE A 212 0.84 21.92 -5.08
CA PHE A 212 1.58 21.88 -6.33
C PHE A 212 3.01 22.41 -6.13
N SER A 213 3.99 21.79 -6.81
CA SER A 213 5.43 22.04 -6.68
C SER A 213 6.09 21.57 -5.37
N PHE A 214 5.33 21.04 -4.40
CA PHE A 214 5.90 20.44 -3.20
C PHE A 214 5.80 18.91 -3.23
N PHE A 215 6.81 18.26 -2.67
CA PHE A 215 6.88 16.81 -2.51
C PHE A 215 7.71 16.45 -1.27
N GLY A 216 7.86 15.16 -1.00
CA GLY A 216 8.40 14.67 0.26
C GLY A 216 7.30 14.22 1.19
N LYS A 217 7.68 13.64 2.33
CA LYS A 217 6.71 13.01 3.25
C LYS A 217 5.80 14.06 3.91
N ASN A 218 6.37 15.23 4.18
CA ASN A 218 5.75 16.34 4.89
C ASN A 218 5.64 17.58 3.98
N CYS A 219 5.76 17.42 2.66
CA CYS A 219 5.75 18.50 1.67
C CYS A 219 6.87 19.54 1.88
N GLU A 220 8.03 19.05 2.30
CA GLU A 220 9.22 19.82 2.65
C GLU A 220 10.12 20.15 1.45
N ILE A 221 9.96 19.45 0.33
CA ILE A 221 10.81 19.60 -0.85
C ILE A 221 10.07 20.41 -1.89
N GLN A 222 10.60 21.57 -2.25
CA GLN A 222 10.08 22.39 -3.34
C GLN A 222 10.78 22.02 -4.65
N SER A 223 10.00 21.83 -5.72
CA SER A 223 10.53 21.66 -7.07
C SER A 223 10.99 23.00 -7.64
N ASN A 224 12.10 22.98 -8.37
CA ASN A 224 12.65 24.16 -9.06
C ASN A 224 11.89 24.43 -10.37
N ILE A 225 10.55 24.38 -10.37
CA ILE A 225 9.77 24.75 -11.56
C ILE A 225 9.85 26.27 -11.70
N GLN A 226 10.77 26.74 -12.54
CA GLN A 226 11.09 28.16 -12.70
C GLN A 226 10.00 28.95 -13.43
N ASN A 227 9.10 28.27 -14.17
CA ASN A 227 8.04 28.91 -14.95
C ASN A 227 6.64 28.60 -14.38
N LEU A 228 6.27 29.28 -13.30
CA LEU A 228 4.90 29.27 -12.76
C LEU A 228 3.86 29.98 -13.66
N ASN A 229 4.29 30.53 -14.81
CA ASN A 229 3.44 31.22 -15.81
C ASN A 229 3.21 30.36 -17.07
N ASP A 230 3.33 29.04 -16.95
CA ASP A 230 3.07 28.13 -18.06
C ASP A 230 1.58 28.13 -18.40
N GLU A 231 1.23 28.42 -19.65
CA GLU A 231 -0.15 28.36 -20.16
C GLU A 231 -0.59 26.92 -20.46
N CYS A 232 0.36 25.99 -20.56
CA CYS A 232 0.09 24.59 -20.85
C CYS A 232 -0.21 23.77 -19.61
N PHE A 233 0.33 24.15 -18.46
CA PHE A 233 0.04 23.49 -17.19
C PHE A 233 -0.40 24.51 -16.14
N ASN A 234 -1.51 24.22 -15.49
CA ASN A 234 -2.05 25.04 -14.43
C ASN A 234 -1.27 24.84 -13.13
N TYR A 235 -0.13 25.52 -13.04
CA TYR A 235 0.79 25.45 -11.90
C TYR A 235 0.36 26.32 -10.71
N LYS A 236 -0.57 27.26 -10.91
CA LYS A 236 -0.96 28.26 -9.90
C LYS A 236 -2.28 27.98 -9.22
N ASN A 237 -3.24 27.40 -9.93
CA ASN A 237 -4.61 27.26 -9.44
C ASN A 237 -5.09 25.82 -9.67
N LEU A 238 -4.73 24.90 -8.77
CA LEU A 238 -5.19 23.50 -8.83
C LEU A 238 -6.70 23.33 -9.01
N ILE A 239 -7.51 24.38 -8.75
CA ILE A 239 -8.97 24.35 -8.81
C ILE A 239 -9.53 25.73 -9.23
N ASP A 240 -9.16 26.27 -10.39
CA ASP A 240 -10.07 27.22 -11.04
C ASP A 240 -11.05 26.45 -11.95
N ARG A 241 -12.12 25.92 -11.35
CA ARG A 241 -13.18 25.19 -12.09
C ARG A 241 -13.89 26.06 -13.13
N ASN A 242 -13.72 27.39 -13.06
CA ASN A 242 -14.30 28.33 -14.02
C ASN A 242 -13.35 28.65 -15.19
N SER A 243 -12.08 28.23 -15.11
CA SER A 243 -11.17 28.33 -16.24
C SER A 243 -11.52 27.26 -17.27
N ALA A 244 -12.15 27.68 -18.38
CA ALA A 244 -12.44 26.81 -19.52
C ALA A 244 -11.17 26.10 -20.05
N MET A 245 -10.01 26.70 -19.84
CA MET A 245 -8.69 26.26 -20.30
C MET A 245 -8.22 24.94 -19.69
N PHE A 246 -8.62 24.60 -18.46
CA PHE A 246 -8.13 23.40 -17.75
C PHE A 246 -9.25 22.40 -17.38
N LYS A 247 -10.46 22.63 -17.87
CA LYS A 247 -11.66 21.87 -17.48
C LYS A 247 -11.59 20.37 -17.83
N ALA A 248 -10.88 20.00 -18.91
CA ALA A 248 -10.82 18.62 -19.40
C ALA A 248 -9.86 17.73 -18.60
N TYR A 249 -8.67 18.25 -18.25
CA TYR A 249 -7.59 17.45 -17.63
C TYR A 249 -7.19 17.97 -16.23
N GLY A 250 -7.86 18.99 -15.71
CA GLY A 250 -7.66 19.59 -14.38
C GLY A 250 -6.39 20.42 -14.23
N ILE A 251 -5.29 19.96 -14.84
CA ILE A 251 -3.96 20.56 -14.71
C ILE A 251 -3.27 20.84 -16.04
N PHE A 252 -3.77 20.32 -17.16
CA PHE A 252 -3.18 20.51 -18.49
C PHE A 252 -4.16 21.18 -19.43
N ASN A 253 -3.69 22.20 -20.15
CA ASN A 253 -4.45 22.86 -21.20
C ASN A 253 -4.36 21.99 -22.48
N PRO A 254 -5.48 21.41 -22.95
CA PRO A 254 -5.47 20.58 -24.15
C PRO A 254 -4.96 21.30 -25.40
N ASP A 255 -5.09 22.62 -25.48
CA ASP A 255 -4.63 23.41 -26.64
C ASP A 255 -3.09 23.41 -26.78
N CYS A 256 -2.38 22.96 -25.73
CA CYS A 256 -0.93 22.82 -25.74
C CYS A 256 -0.43 21.47 -26.26
N TYR A 257 -1.31 20.52 -26.61
CA TYR A 257 -0.90 19.22 -27.16
C TYR A 257 0.06 19.35 -28.35
N ASP A 258 -0.20 20.33 -29.22
CA ASP A 258 0.62 20.56 -30.42
C ASP A 258 1.75 21.59 -30.21
N GLN A 259 1.78 22.25 -29.05
CA GLN A 259 2.69 23.37 -28.76
C GLN A 259 3.91 22.94 -27.92
N ARG A 260 3.75 21.93 -27.06
CA ARG A 260 4.80 21.41 -26.18
C ARG A 260 5.74 20.45 -26.92
N LYS A 261 6.60 21.01 -27.77
CA LYS A 261 7.68 20.28 -28.47
C LYS A 261 8.89 19.97 -27.59
N ASP A 262 8.91 20.55 -26.39
CA ASP A 262 9.89 20.27 -25.33
C ASP A 262 9.65 18.92 -24.64
N LEU A 263 8.43 18.38 -24.76
CA LEU A 263 8.09 17.04 -24.28
C LEU A 263 8.18 16.06 -25.45
N ASN A 264 8.85 14.93 -25.23
CA ASN A 264 8.99 13.86 -26.19
C ASN A 264 8.32 12.56 -25.68
N HIS A 265 8.30 11.52 -26.51
CA HIS A 265 7.61 10.26 -26.21
C HIS A 265 8.23 9.45 -25.05
N GLU A 266 9.43 9.82 -24.59
CA GLU A 266 10.06 9.23 -23.41
C GLU A 266 9.78 10.03 -22.12
N ASP A 267 9.15 11.20 -22.21
CA ASP A 267 8.80 12.01 -21.04
C ASP A 267 7.48 11.53 -20.42
N PHE A 268 7.52 11.17 -19.13
CA PHE A 268 6.34 10.77 -18.37
C PHE A 268 5.72 11.98 -17.67
N VAL A 269 4.58 12.46 -18.18
CA VAL A 269 3.77 13.49 -17.53
C VAL A 269 2.65 12.84 -16.73
N TYR A 270 2.78 12.84 -15.40
CA TYR A 270 1.74 12.34 -14.51
C TYR A 270 0.72 13.44 -14.21
N SER A 271 -0.56 13.18 -14.53
CA SER A 271 -1.68 13.95 -14.00
C SER A 271 -2.50 13.06 -13.06
N ARG A 272 -2.96 13.62 -11.93
CA ARG A 272 -3.92 12.94 -11.06
C ARG A 272 -5.11 13.86 -10.85
N LEU A 273 -6.29 13.41 -11.28
CA LEU A 273 -7.55 14.07 -10.99
C LEU A 273 -7.81 13.99 -9.49
N ILE A 274 -7.88 15.15 -8.83
CA ILE A 274 -8.40 15.26 -7.46
C ILE A 274 -9.93 15.29 -7.58
N GLY A 275 -10.55 14.12 -7.53
CA GLY A 275 -11.98 14.02 -7.28
C GLY A 275 -12.25 14.51 -5.86
N VAL A 276 -12.94 15.64 -5.72
CA VAL A 276 -13.68 15.95 -4.50
C VAL A 276 -14.99 15.18 -4.61
N SER A 277 -15.37 14.50 -3.52
CA SER A 277 -16.70 13.90 -3.28
C SER A 277 -17.85 14.64 -3.94
#